data_AF-A0A848KN75-F1
#
_entry.id   AF-A0A848KN75-F1
#
_cell.length_a   1.000
_cell.length_b   1.000
_cell.length_c   1.000
_cell.angle_alpha   90.00
_cell.angle_beta   90.00
_cell.angle_gamma   90.00
#
_symmetry.space_group_name_H-M   'P 1'
#
loop_
_entity.id
_entity.type
_entity.pdbx_description
1 polymer ?
#
loop_
_entity_poly.entity_id
_entity_poly.type
_entity_poly.pdbx_seq_one_letter_code
_entity_poly.pdbx_strand_id
1 'polypeptide(L)'
;MCGKGNRGDRLYRPSNRDRCQHGGNISCSWPSICKPRGDQRGGNKCCRGRSTAVRLRGPLLSALLLFVVAGCSLGADDGDAANSLASSLTAVHGSTTTVVPQGLEPPKQFNENGRADVTFDPCFDFDDEVIKRAGLDPASRQRTDIAAEYTFLGCVFLGKDFSAGVTIGNVTFEENIERYKNDSPQFLTINGRESLLVRSDIAASSCAIVVRMARGVMLISIGPDYEPTTAGNDGCVLAPDVARAFEPALPKDR
;
A
#
# COMPACT_ATOMS: atom_id res chain seq x y z
N MET A 1 29.34 -33.98 -44.60
CA MET A 1 29.17 -35.36 -45.10
C MET A 1 27.70 -35.71 -44.98
N CYS A 2 27.03 -35.95 -46.12
CA CYS A 2 25.62 -36.33 -46.20
C CYS A 2 25.47 -37.85 -46.18
N GLY A 3 24.46 -38.37 -45.45
CA GLY A 3 24.04 -39.77 -45.47
C GLY A 3 22.52 -39.87 -45.62
N LYS A 4 22.07 -40.69 -46.58
CA LYS A 4 20.67 -40.91 -47.02
C LYS A 4 20.00 -42.12 -46.35
N GLY A 5 18.66 -42.07 -46.28
CA GLY A 5 17.72 -43.22 -46.36
C GLY A 5 17.10 -43.67 -45.02
N ASN A 6 15.83 -44.05 -44.88
CA ASN A 6 14.73 -44.28 -45.82
C ASN A 6 13.36 -44.35 -45.07
N ARG A 7 12.25 -44.36 -45.84
CA ARG A 7 10.81 -44.26 -45.48
C ARG A 7 10.23 -45.33 -44.53
N GLY A 8 9.11 -44.98 -43.87
CA GLY A 8 8.10 -45.94 -43.39
C GLY A 8 7.06 -45.36 -42.44
N ASP A 9 5.80 -45.32 -42.88
CA ASP A 9 4.63 -44.75 -42.20
C ASP A 9 4.27 -45.38 -40.84
N ARG A 10 3.95 -44.53 -39.84
CA ARG A 10 2.82 -44.77 -38.94
C ARG A 10 2.48 -43.53 -38.11
N LEU A 11 1.23 -43.08 -38.25
CA LEU A 11 0.57 -42.12 -37.36
C LEU A 11 0.70 -42.56 -35.90
N TYR A 12 1.39 -41.77 -35.09
CA TYR A 12 1.31 -41.86 -33.63
C TYR A 12 1.21 -40.45 -33.05
N ARG A 13 0.02 -40.10 -32.55
CA ARG A 13 -0.19 -38.99 -31.63
C ARG A 13 0.28 -39.43 -30.24
N PRO A 14 1.13 -38.66 -29.56
CA PRO A 14 1.07 -38.56 -28.12
C PRO A 14 0.63 -37.16 -27.67
N SER A 15 -0.52 -37.18 -27.01
CA SER A 15 -0.88 -36.40 -25.82
C SER A 15 0.19 -35.46 -25.26
N ASN A 16 -0.20 -34.19 -25.16
CA ASN A 16 0.45 -33.12 -24.43
C ASN A 16 0.55 -33.46 -22.94
N ARG A 17 1.73 -33.87 -22.46
CA ARG A 17 2.15 -33.81 -21.04
C ARG A 17 3.66 -33.99 -20.91
N ASP A 18 4.21 -33.17 -20.03
CA ASP A 18 5.53 -33.27 -19.40
C ASP A 18 6.76 -32.85 -20.23
N ARG A 19 7.06 -31.55 -20.18
CA ARG A 19 8.43 -31.06 -20.26
C ARG A 19 8.65 -29.89 -19.29
N CYS A 20 8.85 -30.21 -18.01
CA CYS A 20 9.67 -29.37 -17.14
C CYS A 20 11.13 -29.69 -17.49
N GLN A 21 11.78 -28.81 -18.25
CA GLN A 21 13.24 -28.78 -18.32
C GLN A 21 13.73 -27.66 -17.41
N HIS A 22 14.52 -28.07 -16.42
CA HIS A 22 15.28 -27.24 -15.51
C HIS A 22 16.31 -26.39 -16.26
N GLY A 23 16.51 -25.15 -15.80
CA GLY A 23 17.66 -24.33 -16.15
C GLY A 23 17.45 -22.87 -15.76
N GLY A 24 17.81 -22.48 -14.55
CA GLY A 24 17.87 -21.06 -14.16
C GLY A 24 17.85 -20.84 -12.65
N ASN A 25 18.94 -20.27 -12.13
CA ASN A 25 19.19 -19.94 -10.72
C ASN A 25 18.01 -19.26 -10.02
N ILE A 26 17.57 -19.81 -8.89
CA ILE A 26 16.86 -19.05 -7.86
C ILE A 26 17.84 -18.90 -6.69
N SER A 27 18.39 -17.70 -6.57
CA SER A 27 19.04 -17.22 -5.36
C SER A 27 17.96 -16.93 -4.33
N CYS A 28 17.90 -17.72 -3.27
CA CYS A 28 17.13 -17.39 -2.07
C CYS A 28 18.08 -16.76 -1.05
N SER A 29 17.94 -15.45 -0.80
CA SER A 29 18.62 -14.76 0.31
C SER A 29 17.59 -14.10 1.26
N TRP A 30 17.33 -14.83 2.35
CA TRP A 30 16.99 -14.40 3.73
C TRP A 30 15.68 -13.62 4.06
N PRO A 31 15.08 -13.84 5.27
CA PRO A 31 15.02 -15.09 6.03
C PRO A 31 13.62 -15.46 6.54
N SER A 32 13.25 -16.72 6.32
CA SER A 32 12.24 -17.41 7.14
C SER A 32 12.93 -18.47 7.97
N ILE A 33 12.86 -18.32 9.29
CA ILE A 33 13.30 -19.29 10.27
C ILE A 33 12.41 -20.52 10.17
N CYS A 34 12.95 -21.63 9.67
CA CYS A 34 12.38 -22.97 9.87
C CYS A 34 13.41 -23.81 10.66
N LYS A 35 13.16 -24.00 11.95
CA LYS A 35 13.88 -24.99 12.78
C LYS A 35 13.42 -26.40 12.38
N PRO A 36 14.31 -27.36 12.10
CA PRO A 36 13.93 -28.75 11.95
C PRO A 36 13.93 -29.44 13.32
N ARG A 37 12.84 -30.14 13.65
CA ARG A 37 12.87 -31.27 14.58
C ARG A 37 12.36 -32.50 13.86
N GLY A 38 13.22 -33.52 13.80
CA GLY A 38 12.82 -34.89 14.03
C GLY A 38 12.11 -35.61 12.89
N ASP A 39 12.92 -36.38 12.18
CA ASP A 39 12.64 -37.75 11.75
C ASP A 39 11.97 -37.99 10.37
N GLN A 40 12.58 -38.98 9.72
CA GLN A 40 12.38 -39.41 8.36
C GLN A 40 11.19 -40.37 8.26
N ARG A 41 10.33 -40.16 7.27
CA ARG A 41 9.97 -41.16 6.23
C ARG A 41 8.72 -40.74 5.48
N GLY A 42 8.86 -40.69 4.15
CA GLY A 42 7.80 -41.13 3.25
C GLY A 42 6.76 -40.11 2.82
N GLY A 43 6.81 -39.76 1.54
CA GLY A 43 5.61 -39.48 0.75
C GLY A 43 5.29 -38.01 0.55
N ASN A 44 5.76 -37.46 -0.58
CA ASN A 44 5.22 -36.23 -1.16
C ASN A 44 3.75 -36.47 -1.55
N LYS A 45 2.82 -36.14 -0.66
CA LYS A 45 1.42 -35.89 -1.02
C LYS A 45 1.23 -34.40 -1.18
N CYS A 46 1.43 -33.90 -2.40
CA CYS A 46 0.87 -32.62 -2.79
C CYS A 46 -0.66 -32.74 -2.71
N CYS A 47 -1.29 -31.95 -1.83
CA CYS A 47 -2.72 -31.78 -1.76
C CYS A 47 -3.25 -31.23 -3.09
N ARG A 48 -3.71 -32.10 -3.99
CA ARG A 48 -4.62 -31.73 -5.08
C ARG A 48 -6.01 -31.52 -4.49
N GLY A 49 -6.32 -30.26 -4.15
CA GLY A 49 -7.69 -29.83 -3.90
C GLY A 49 -8.52 -29.99 -5.19
N ARG A 50 -9.54 -30.83 -5.11
CA ARG A 50 -10.42 -31.22 -6.20
C ARG A 50 -11.51 -30.15 -6.33
N SER A 51 -11.43 -29.28 -7.32
CA SER A 51 -12.49 -28.30 -7.63
C SER A 51 -13.77 -29.04 -8.00
N THR A 52 -14.76 -29.01 -7.10
CA THR A 52 -16.12 -29.42 -7.40
C THR A 52 -16.89 -28.19 -7.83
N ALA A 53 -17.21 -28.13 -9.13
CA ALA A 53 -18.10 -27.12 -9.68
C ALA A 53 -19.53 -27.40 -9.18
N VAL A 54 -20.00 -26.64 -8.21
CA VAL A 54 -21.41 -26.63 -7.81
C VAL A 54 -22.13 -25.59 -8.68
N ARG A 55 -22.98 -26.07 -9.58
CA ARG A 55 -23.95 -25.24 -10.30
C ARG A 55 -25.05 -24.82 -9.33
N LEU A 56 -25.08 -23.57 -8.89
CA LEU A 56 -26.29 -22.99 -8.30
C LEU A 56 -27.11 -22.30 -9.39
N ARG A 57 -28.33 -22.83 -9.59
CA ARG A 57 -29.47 -22.16 -10.22
C ARG A 57 -30.27 -21.50 -9.11
N GLY A 58 -30.57 -20.21 -9.22
CA GLY A 58 -31.50 -19.49 -8.34
C GLY A 58 -31.91 -18.15 -8.97
N PRO A 59 -33.20 -17.79 -9.00
CA PRO A 59 -33.74 -16.76 -9.89
C PRO A 59 -33.69 -15.33 -9.34
N LEU A 60 -33.68 -14.39 -10.28
CA LEU A 60 -33.99 -12.96 -10.17
C LEU A 60 -35.44 -12.72 -9.70
N LEU A 61 -35.65 -11.77 -8.78
CA LEU A 61 -36.89 -10.98 -8.51
C LEU A 61 -36.46 -9.82 -7.55
N SER A 62 -36.20 -8.59 -8.01
CA SER A 62 -37.10 -7.45 -8.30
C SER A 62 -37.91 -6.88 -7.12
N ALA A 63 -37.87 -5.53 -7.03
CA ALA A 63 -38.72 -4.58 -6.28
C ALA A 63 -38.34 -4.33 -4.79
N LEU A 64 -38.39 -3.12 -4.21
CA LEU A 64 -39.02 -1.87 -4.59
C LEU A 64 -38.33 -0.69 -3.83
N LEU A 65 -38.11 0.44 -4.51
CA LEU A 65 -37.74 1.73 -3.91
C LEU A 65 -38.92 2.38 -3.18
N LEU A 66 -38.65 3.04 -2.05
CA LEU A 66 -39.49 4.11 -1.50
C LEU A 66 -38.58 5.21 -0.90
N PHE A 67 -38.41 6.29 -1.66
CA PHE A 67 -37.90 7.57 -1.16
C PHE A 67 -39.05 8.30 -0.46
N VAL A 68 -38.85 8.68 0.81
CA VAL A 68 -39.70 9.69 1.46
C VAL A 68 -38.87 10.97 1.57
N VAL A 69 -39.22 11.95 0.75
CA VAL A 69 -38.73 13.32 0.86
C VAL A 69 -39.62 14.03 1.88
N ALA A 70 -39.06 14.40 3.03
CA ALA A 70 -39.68 15.36 3.95
C ALA A 70 -38.93 16.68 3.80
N GLY A 71 -39.60 17.68 3.26
CA GLY A 71 -39.14 19.06 3.25
C GLY A 71 -39.45 19.77 4.56
N CYS A 72 -38.67 20.80 4.87
CA CYS A 72 -39.15 21.99 5.55
C CYS A 72 -38.29 23.19 5.14
N SER A 73 -38.99 24.31 5.17
CA SER A 73 -38.81 25.53 4.39
C SER A 73 -37.92 26.58 5.06
N LEU A 74 -37.54 27.54 4.21
CA LEU A 74 -36.93 28.84 4.49
C LEU A 74 -37.39 29.52 5.79
N GLY A 75 -36.40 30.01 6.54
CA GLY A 75 -36.51 31.19 7.39
C GLY A 75 -35.29 32.06 7.13
N ALA A 76 -35.49 33.17 6.42
CA ALA A 76 -34.53 34.26 6.37
C ALA A 76 -34.83 35.17 7.57
N ASP A 77 -33.82 35.42 8.40
CA ASP A 77 -33.83 36.51 9.38
C ASP A 77 -32.47 37.21 9.26
N ASP A 78 -32.51 38.42 8.70
CA ASP A 78 -31.43 39.41 8.75
C ASP A 78 -31.40 39.99 10.17
N GLY A 79 -30.24 39.97 10.81
CA GLY A 79 -30.08 40.53 12.15
C GLY A 79 -28.63 40.54 12.59
N ASP A 80 -27.88 41.53 12.11
CA ASP A 80 -26.59 41.96 12.65
C ASP A 80 -26.62 42.09 14.18
N ALA A 81 -25.80 41.30 14.86
CA ALA A 81 -25.38 41.57 16.22
C ALA A 81 -23.93 41.14 16.38
N ALA A 82 -23.03 42.06 16.02
CA ALA A 82 -21.68 42.08 16.52
C ALA A 82 -21.70 42.25 18.05
N ASN A 83 -21.29 41.23 18.80
CA ASN A 83 -20.43 41.45 19.96
C ASN A 83 -19.76 40.15 20.45
N SER A 84 -18.43 40.15 20.33
CA SER A 84 -17.45 39.67 21.30
C SER A 84 -17.85 38.56 22.27
N LEU A 85 -17.43 37.34 21.95
CA LEU A 85 -16.86 36.41 22.93
C LEU A 85 -15.61 35.77 22.32
N ALA A 86 -14.52 36.54 22.34
CA ALA A 86 -13.18 35.98 22.37
C ALA A 86 -12.89 35.40 23.76
N SER A 87 -12.00 34.40 23.80
CA SER A 87 -11.56 33.62 24.97
C SER A 87 -12.54 32.49 25.35
N SER A 88 -12.20 31.21 25.36
CA SER A 88 -10.89 30.56 25.45
C SER A 88 -11.05 29.12 24.97
N LEU A 89 -10.60 28.79 23.76
CA LEU A 89 -10.31 27.40 23.42
C LEU A 89 -8.89 27.12 23.92
N THR A 90 -8.76 26.89 25.22
CA THR A 90 -7.62 26.12 25.74
C THR A 90 -7.67 24.78 25.03
N ALA A 91 -6.79 24.63 24.04
CA ALA A 91 -6.42 23.34 23.49
C ALA A 91 -6.05 22.45 24.67
N VAL A 92 -6.95 21.53 25.01
CA VAL A 92 -6.62 20.38 25.82
C VAL A 92 -5.72 19.53 24.93
N HIS A 93 -4.43 19.87 24.86
CA HIS A 93 -3.40 18.86 24.70
C HIS A 93 -3.45 18.02 25.98
N GLY A 94 -4.45 17.15 26.04
CA GLY A 94 -4.40 15.98 26.88
C GLY A 94 -3.19 15.23 26.38
N SER A 95 -2.11 15.29 27.15
CA SER A 95 -1.03 14.32 27.07
C SER A 95 -1.63 12.99 27.52
N THR A 96 -2.44 12.38 26.65
CA THR A 96 -2.75 10.97 26.77
C THR A 96 -1.42 10.29 26.54
N THR A 97 -0.90 9.65 27.59
CA THR A 97 0.08 8.59 27.41
C THR A 97 -0.62 7.53 26.59
N THR A 98 -0.61 7.72 25.28
CA THR A 98 -1.24 6.84 24.31
C THR A 98 -0.42 5.57 24.36
N VAL A 99 -0.97 4.55 25.01
CA VAL A 99 -0.38 3.22 25.03
C VAL A 99 -0.28 2.78 23.58
N VAL A 100 0.95 2.74 23.07
CA VAL A 100 1.23 2.22 21.73
C VAL A 100 0.73 0.77 21.69
N PRO A 101 -0.17 0.41 20.77
CA PRO A 101 -0.64 -0.97 20.68
C PRO A 101 0.55 -1.92 20.53
N GLN A 102 0.54 -3.01 21.28
CA GLN A 102 1.64 -3.98 21.28
C GLN A 102 1.90 -4.49 19.87
N GLY A 103 3.15 -4.45 19.42
CA GLY A 103 3.55 -4.80 18.04
C GLY A 103 3.55 -3.64 17.05
N LEU A 104 3.09 -2.45 17.47
CA LEU A 104 3.21 -1.21 16.72
C LEU A 104 4.19 -0.24 17.40
N GLU A 105 5.25 -0.72 18.05
CA GLU A 105 6.30 0.16 18.58
C GLU A 105 7.37 0.42 17.52
N PRO A 106 7.83 1.67 17.32
CA PRO A 106 8.91 1.96 16.39
C PRO A 106 10.24 1.36 16.85
N PRO A 107 11.07 0.86 15.92
CA PRO A 107 12.39 0.36 16.25
C PRO A 107 13.29 1.50 16.71
N LYS A 108 14.35 1.13 17.43
CA LYS A 108 15.45 2.05 17.70
C LYS A 108 16.11 2.45 16.37
N GLN A 109 16.39 3.73 16.21
CA GLN A 109 17.04 4.30 15.03
C GLN A 109 18.56 4.40 15.25
N PHE A 110 19.34 4.19 14.18
CA PHE A 110 20.82 4.16 14.22
C PHE A 110 21.47 5.12 13.22
N ASN A 111 20.67 6.04 12.67
CA ASN A 111 20.98 7.02 11.64
C ASN A 111 22.45 7.46 11.54
N GLU A 112 23.02 7.39 10.33
CA GLU A 112 24.39 7.83 10.04
C GLU A 112 24.41 9.25 9.44
N ASN A 113 25.61 9.82 9.28
CA ASN A 113 25.86 11.11 8.62
C ASN A 113 25.11 12.31 9.24
N GLY A 114 24.81 12.25 10.54
CA GLY A 114 24.14 13.33 11.27
C GLY A 114 22.65 13.47 10.93
N ARG A 115 22.03 12.46 10.31
CA ARG A 115 20.59 12.47 10.07
C ARG A 115 19.83 12.45 11.38
N ALA A 116 18.79 13.29 11.46
CA ALA A 116 17.90 13.30 12.59
C ALA A 116 16.96 12.09 12.58
N ASP A 117 16.50 11.72 13.76
CA ASP A 117 15.49 10.69 13.91
C ASP A 117 14.17 11.10 13.24
N VAL A 118 13.51 10.11 12.64
CA VAL A 118 12.13 10.23 12.18
C VAL A 118 11.24 10.31 13.42
N THR A 119 10.45 11.37 13.52
CA THR A 119 9.63 11.68 14.70
C THR A 119 8.14 11.49 14.48
N PHE A 120 7.73 11.22 13.25
CA PHE A 120 6.35 10.91 12.89
C PHE A 120 6.30 9.46 12.40
N ASP A 121 5.60 8.60 13.13
CA ASP A 121 5.38 7.19 12.83
C ASP A 121 4.03 7.00 12.14
N PRO A 122 3.99 6.66 10.84
CA PRO A 122 2.73 6.50 10.11
C PRO A 122 1.86 5.34 10.61
N CYS A 123 2.40 4.36 11.33
CA CYS A 123 1.58 3.30 11.92
C CYS A 123 0.81 3.78 13.15
N PHE A 124 1.28 4.84 13.80
CA PHE A 124 0.78 5.29 15.09
C PHE A 124 0.14 6.67 15.04
N ASP A 125 0.78 7.64 14.39
CA ASP A 125 0.38 9.04 14.39
C ASP A 125 -0.75 9.36 13.39
N PHE A 126 -1.03 8.46 12.45
CA PHE A 126 -2.22 8.59 11.60
C PHE A 126 -3.46 8.01 12.30
N ASP A 127 -4.40 8.90 12.60
CA ASP A 127 -5.72 8.56 13.09
C ASP A 127 -6.50 7.69 12.10
N ASP A 128 -7.36 6.81 12.63
CA ASP A 128 -8.24 5.93 11.84
C ASP A 128 -9.07 6.69 10.81
N GLU A 129 -9.52 7.91 11.13
CA GLU A 129 -10.34 8.72 10.21
C GLU A 129 -9.55 9.23 9.00
N VAL A 130 -8.24 9.46 9.13
CA VAL A 130 -7.36 9.80 8.00
C VAL A 130 -7.22 8.58 7.09
N ILE A 131 -6.96 7.42 7.68
CA ILE A 131 -6.79 6.15 6.95
C ILE A 131 -8.08 5.76 6.21
N LYS A 132 -9.25 5.86 6.87
CA LYS A 132 -10.56 5.61 6.23
C LYS A 132 -10.84 6.56 5.08
N ARG A 133 -10.49 7.85 5.22
CA ARG A 133 -10.68 8.84 4.14
C ARG A 133 -9.84 8.52 2.90
N ALA A 134 -8.69 7.86 3.09
CA ALA A 134 -7.86 7.35 2.00
C ALA A 134 -8.39 6.04 1.38
N GLY A 135 -9.53 5.50 1.85
CA GLY A 135 -10.11 4.25 1.35
C GLY A 135 -9.44 2.99 1.89
N LEU A 136 -8.72 3.10 3.02
CA LEU A 136 -7.94 2.03 3.65
C LEU A 136 -8.61 1.57 4.96
N ASP A 137 -8.29 0.36 5.39
CA ASP A 137 -8.75 -0.23 6.66
C ASP A 137 -7.74 0.04 7.79
N PRO A 138 -8.08 0.83 8.82
CA PRO A 138 -7.18 1.07 9.95
C PRO A 138 -6.87 -0.20 10.77
N ALA A 139 -7.73 -1.22 10.75
CA ALA A 139 -7.48 -2.47 11.46
C ALA A 139 -6.39 -3.33 10.79
N SER A 140 -6.01 -3.00 9.56
CA SER A 140 -5.04 -3.76 8.76
C SER A 140 -3.58 -3.30 8.92
N ARG A 141 -3.30 -2.36 9.84
CA ARG A 141 -1.96 -1.81 10.11
C ARG A 141 -0.91 -2.91 10.20
N GLN A 142 0.08 -2.83 9.31
CA GLN A 142 1.24 -3.69 9.32
C GLN A 142 2.52 -2.85 9.19
N ARG A 143 3.41 -2.99 10.17
CA ARG A 143 4.66 -2.25 10.26
C ARG A 143 5.70 -2.76 9.26
N THR A 144 6.38 -1.84 8.57
CA THR A 144 7.39 -2.13 7.54
C THR A 144 8.58 -1.16 7.63
N ASP A 145 9.17 -1.05 8.81
CA ASP A 145 10.24 -0.10 9.09
C ASP A 145 11.59 -0.53 8.46
N ILE A 146 12.41 0.46 8.11
CA ILE A 146 13.84 0.31 7.81
C ILE A 146 14.58 1.24 8.78
N ALA A 147 15.46 0.68 9.61
CA ALA A 147 16.29 1.45 10.55
C ALA A 147 17.76 1.03 10.40
N ALA A 148 18.48 1.72 9.51
CA ALA A 148 19.89 1.48 9.19
C ALA A 148 20.65 2.82 9.08
N GLU A 149 21.44 3.03 8.03
CA GLU A 149 22.18 4.29 7.80
C GLU A 149 21.23 5.48 7.59
N TYR A 150 20.01 5.19 7.15
CA TYR A 150 18.84 6.08 7.14
C TYR A 150 17.65 5.35 7.78
N THR A 151 16.64 6.12 8.18
CA THR A 151 15.41 5.56 8.76
C THR A 151 14.21 5.88 7.89
N PHE A 152 13.38 4.86 7.70
CA PHE A 152 12.03 4.93 7.17
C PHE A 152 11.10 4.21 8.15
N LEU A 153 10.17 4.94 8.78
CA LEU A 153 9.08 4.33 9.55
C LEU A 153 7.90 4.07 8.60
N GLY A 154 7.37 2.85 8.58
CA GLY A 154 6.51 2.32 7.53
C GLY A 154 5.20 1.68 8.02
N CYS A 155 4.11 2.23 7.48
CA CYS A 155 2.69 1.88 7.42
C CYS A 155 2.15 1.06 6.26
N VAL A 156 1.94 -0.26 6.31
CA VAL A 156 1.09 -0.92 5.30
C VAL A 156 -0.35 -0.99 5.78
N PHE A 157 -1.27 -0.58 4.90
CA PHE A 157 -2.71 -0.71 5.06
C PHE A 157 -3.31 -1.41 3.85
N LEU A 158 -4.32 -2.25 4.11
CA LEU A 158 -5.15 -2.89 3.10
C LEU A 158 -6.36 -2.00 2.81
N GLY A 159 -6.66 -1.79 1.54
CA GLY A 159 -7.91 -1.26 1.05
C GLY A 159 -8.81 -2.37 0.54
N LYS A 160 -9.87 -1.99 -0.17
CA LYS A 160 -10.78 -2.95 -0.80
C LYS A 160 -10.16 -3.65 -2.01
N ASP A 161 -9.47 -2.88 -2.84
CA ASP A 161 -8.98 -3.30 -4.16
C ASP A 161 -7.51 -2.89 -4.41
N PHE A 162 -6.81 -2.44 -3.36
CA PHE A 162 -5.40 -2.04 -3.38
C PHE A 162 -4.81 -2.05 -1.96
N SER A 163 -3.50 -2.14 -1.86
CA SER A 163 -2.76 -1.87 -0.63
C SER A 163 -1.92 -0.61 -0.76
N ALA A 164 -1.75 0.10 0.36
CA ALA A 164 -0.92 1.29 0.43
C ALA A 164 0.15 1.11 1.50
N GLY A 165 1.42 1.22 1.10
CA GLY A 165 2.54 1.44 2.00
C GLY A 165 2.76 2.94 2.17
N VAL A 166 2.68 3.45 3.40
CA VAL A 166 2.91 4.85 3.77
C VAL A 166 4.15 4.90 4.65
N THR A 167 5.17 5.62 4.22
CA THR A 167 6.48 5.60 4.86
C THR A 167 6.98 7.02 5.08
N ILE A 168 7.42 7.34 6.29
CA ILE A 168 8.09 8.60 6.60
C ILE A 168 9.57 8.36 6.77
N GLY A 169 10.40 9.09 6.03
CA GLY A 169 11.85 8.92 6.05
C GLY A 169 12.62 10.19 6.29
N ASN A 170 13.84 10.06 6.81
CA ASN A 170 14.78 11.15 7.05
C ASN A 170 15.74 11.41 5.86
N VAL A 171 15.38 10.95 4.67
CA VAL A 171 16.01 11.33 3.40
C VAL A 171 15.39 12.60 2.85
N THR A 172 16.17 13.44 2.19
CA THR A 172 15.69 14.68 1.58
C THR A 172 14.88 14.41 0.31
N PHE A 173 14.08 15.40 -0.10
CA PHE A 173 13.33 15.30 -1.35
C PHE A 173 14.27 15.29 -2.56
N GLU A 174 15.35 16.06 -2.52
CA GLU A 174 16.39 16.13 -3.55
C GLU A 174 17.10 14.78 -3.72
N GLU A 175 17.38 14.06 -2.63
CA GLU A 175 17.92 12.70 -2.69
C GLU A 175 16.95 11.74 -3.39
N ASN A 176 15.64 11.92 -3.24
CA ASN A 176 14.65 11.12 -3.96
C ASN A 176 14.55 11.51 -5.44
N ILE A 177 14.65 12.80 -5.78
CA ILE A 177 14.74 13.24 -7.19
C ILE A 177 15.94 12.56 -7.86
N GLU A 178 17.11 12.61 -7.22
CA GLU A 178 18.34 12.02 -7.73
C GLU A 178 18.22 10.49 -7.85
N ARG A 179 17.61 9.84 -6.85
CA ARG A 179 17.34 8.39 -6.86
C ARG A 179 16.49 7.96 -8.06
N TYR A 180 15.43 8.71 -8.36
CA TYR A 180 14.43 8.36 -9.37
C TYR A 180 14.66 9.04 -10.72
N LYS A 181 15.78 9.75 -10.93
CA LYS A 181 16.03 10.55 -12.15
C LYS A 181 15.94 9.76 -13.46
N ASN A 182 16.20 8.46 -13.42
CA ASN A 182 16.17 7.58 -14.60
C ASN A 182 14.80 6.93 -14.83
N ASP A 183 13.85 7.09 -13.89
CA ASP A 183 12.54 6.42 -13.92
C ASP A 183 11.44 7.32 -14.53
N SER A 184 11.87 8.35 -15.28
CA SER A 184 10.98 9.35 -15.89
C SER A 184 9.93 9.90 -14.92
N PRO A 185 10.35 10.44 -13.76
CA PRO A 185 9.43 10.80 -12.71
C PRO A 185 8.64 12.06 -13.08
N GLN A 186 7.42 12.18 -12.55
CA GLN A 186 6.54 13.31 -12.79
C GLN A 186 6.50 14.21 -11.56
N PHE A 187 6.78 15.49 -11.75
CA PHE A 187 6.65 16.49 -10.69
C PHE A 187 5.20 16.98 -10.60
N LEU A 188 4.67 17.08 -9.38
CA LEU A 188 3.34 17.57 -9.09
C LEU A 188 3.28 18.21 -7.70
N THR A 189 2.10 18.70 -7.32
CA THR A 189 1.86 19.30 -6.01
C THR A 189 0.73 18.57 -5.29
N ILE A 190 0.96 18.20 -4.03
CA ILE A 190 -0.03 17.62 -3.12
C ILE A 190 -0.28 18.62 -2.02
N ASN A 191 -1.47 19.24 -2.01
CA ASN A 191 -1.90 20.21 -1.00
C ASN A 191 -0.87 21.34 -0.72
N GLY A 192 -0.16 21.80 -1.75
CA GLY A 192 0.88 22.83 -1.65
C GLY A 192 2.29 22.31 -1.42
N ARG A 193 2.50 21.02 -1.18
CA ARG A 193 3.83 20.39 -1.06
C ARG A 193 4.32 19.89 -2.41
N GLU A 194 5.59 20.16 -2.70
CA GLU A 194 6.28 19.56 -3.85
C GLU A 194 6.25 18.03 -3.74
N SER A 195 6.01 17.36 -4.87
CA SER A 195 5.87 15.91 -4.91
C SER A 195 6.42 15.33 -6.21
N LEU A 196 6.83 14.07 -6.13
CA LEU A 196 7.41 13.29 -7.22
C LEU A 196 6.64 11.98 -7.36
N LEU A 197 5.95 11.78 -8.48
CA LEU A 197 5.26 10.54 -8.82
C LEU A 197 6.18 9.67 -9.70
N VAL A 198 6.36 8.42 -9.30
CA VAL A 198 7.27 7.47 -9.93
C VAL A 198 6.53 6.17 -10.21
N ARG A 199 6.51 5.74 -11.46
CA ARG A 199 5.95 4.43 -11.83
C ARG A 199 6.99 3.35 -11.57
N SER A 200 6.55 2.21 -11.01
CA SER A 200 7.44 1.06 -10.86
C SER A 200 7.74 0.43 -12.23
N ASP A 201 9.01 0.15 -12.47
CA ASP A 201 9.52 -0.57 -13.64
C ASP A 201 9.27 -2.10 -13.54
N ILE A 202 9.25 -2.63 -12.32
CA ILE A 202 9.05 -4.07 -12.03
C ILE A 202 7.59 -4.48 -11.85
N ALA A 203 6.70 -3.56 -11.50
CA ALA A 203 5.27 -3.83 -11.31
C ALA A 203 4.43 -2.75 -12.02
N ALA A 204 3.99 -3.04 -13.24
CA ALA A 204 3.42 -2.06 -14.17
C ALA A 204 2.21 -1.28 -13.64
N SER A 205 1.48 -1.82 -12.66
CA SER A 205 0.33 -1.18 -11.99
C SER A 205 0.67 -0.53 -10.65
N SER A 206 1.92 -0.63 -10.19
CA SER A 206 2.39 -0.04 -8.93
C SER A 206 3.03 1.32 -9.16
N CYS A 207 2.79 2.23 -8.23
CA CYS A 207 3.31 3.59 -8.30
C CYS A 207 3.67 4.07 -6.90
N ALA A 208 4.70 4.91 -6.83
CA ALA A 208 5.09 5.58 -5.60
C ALA A 208 4.96 7.09 -5.78
N ILE A 209 4.49 7.79 -4.77
CA ILE A 209 4.56 9.24 -4.69
C ILE A 209 5.38 9.65 -3.48
N VAL A 210 6.37 10.51 -3.71
CA VAL A 210 7.19 11.14 -2.66
C VAL A 210 6.67 12.55 -2.45
N VAL A 211 6.34 12.92 -1.22
CA VAL A 211 5.84 14.23 -0.82
C VAL A 211 6.90 14.88 0.08
N ARG A 212 7.32 16.10 -0.25
CA ARG A 212 8.30 16.85 0.55
C ARG A 212 7.73 17.18 1.93
N MET A 213 8.54 16.98 2.97
CA MET A 213 8.30 17.46 4.33
C MET A 213 9.44 18.39 4.77
N ALA A 214 9.20 19.25 5.76
CA ALA A 214 10.26 20.08 6.33
C ALA A 214 11.47 19.28 6.84
N ARG A 215 11.23 18.05 7.33
CA ARG A 215 12.28 17.13 7.80
C ARG A 215 12.13 15.76 7.16
N GLY A 216 12.44 15.69 5.88
CA GLY A 216 12.49 14.44 5.13
C GLY A 216 11.39 14.33 4.09
N VAL A 217 10.81 13.13 3.95
CA VAL A 217 9.75 12.86 2.97
C VAL A 217 8.70 11.89 3.51
N MET A 218 7.48 12.01 2.97
CA MET A 218 6.47 10.96 3.00
C MET A 218 6.49 10.24 1.66
N LEU A 219 6.67 8.92 1.65
CA LEU A 219 6.56 8.07 0.47
C LEU A 219 5.30 7.23 0.59
N ILE A 220 4.46 7.24 -0.43
CA ILE A 220 3.28 6.37 -0.53
C ILE A 220 3.45 5.48 -1.73
N SER A 221 3.51 4.17 -1.53
CA SER A 221 3.53 3.16 -2.57
C SER A 221 2.18 2.45 -2.64
N ILE A 222 1.60 2.38 -3.84
CA ILE A 222 0.39 1.61 -4.10
C ILE A 222 0.79 0.29 -4.76
N GLY A 223 0.42 -0.81 -4.13
CA GLY A 223 0.54 -2.16 -4.69
C GLY A 223 -0.83 -2.74 -5.04
N PRO A 224 -0.94 -3.57 -6.09
CA PRO A 224 -2.15 -4.37 -6.28
C PRO A 224 -2.30 -5.30 -5.08
N ASP A 225 -3.55 -5.54 -4.63
CA ASP A 225 -3.80 -6.64 -3.71
C ASP A 225 -3.43 -7.97 -4.37
N TYR A 226 -3.18 -8.99 -3.55
CA TYR A 226 -2.78 -10.34 -3.98
C TYR A 226 -3.75 -11.01 -4.97
N GLU A 227 -4.97 -10.48 -5.13
CA GLU A 227 -5.90 -10.88 -6.17
C GLU A 227 -5.89 -9.88 -7.33
N PRO A 228 -5.54 -10.30 -8.55
CA PRO A 228 -5.58 -9.44 -9.72
C PRO A 228 -7.03 -9.11 -10.03
N THR A 229 -7.54 -8.00 -9.49
CA THR A 229 -8.82 -7.46 -9.92
C THR A 229 -8.66 -7.05 -11.38
N THR A 230 -9.52 -7.61 -12.23
CA THR A 230 -9.63 -7.32 -13.66
C THR A 230 -9.66 -5.80 -13.88
N ALA A 231 -8.62 -5.26 -14.52
CA ALA A 231 -8.54 -3.94 -15.14
C ALA A 231 -9.31 -2.81 -14.40
N GLY A 232 -8.62 -2.06 -13.52
CA GLY A 232 -9.24 -0.87 -12.93
C GLY A 232 -8.35 0.04 -12.08
N ASN A 233 -7.37 -0.51 -11.37
CA ASN A 233 -6.63 0.27 -10.37
C ASN A 233 -5.19 0.52 -10.81
N ASP A 234 -4.98 1.51 -11.70
CA ASP A 234 -3.64 2.03 -11.94
C ASP A 234 -3.17 2.74 -10.66
N GLY A 235 -2.17 2.19 -9.98
CA GLY A 235 -1.62 2.77 -8.75
C GLY A 235 -1.14 4.20 -8.95
N CYS A 236 -0.80 4.61 -10.18
CA CYS A 236 -0.41 5.99 -10.48
C CYS A 236 -1.59 6.97 -10.47
N VAL A 237 -2.82 6.47 -10.63
CA VAL A 237 -4.05 7.26 -10.45
C VAL A 237 -4.37 7.36 -8.96
N LEU A 238 -4.21 6.27 -8.21
CA LEU A 238 -4.55 6.20 -6.78
C LEU A 238 -3.55 6.92 -5.86
N ALA A 239 -2.25 6.83 -6.15
CA ALA A 239 -1.21 7.34 -5.25
C ALA A 239 -1.37 8.84 -4.92
N PRO A 240 -1.64 9.75 -5.88
CA PRO A 240 -1.91 11.15 -5.58
C PRO A 240 -3.14 11.38 -4.69
N ASP A 241 -4.22 10.60 -4.87
CA ASP A 241 -5.44 10.75 -4.09
C ASP A 241 -5.21 10.32 -2.63
N VAL A 242 -4.54 9.18 -2.44
CA VAL A 242 -4.12 8.71 -1.11
C VAL A 242 -3.19 9.72 -0.45
N ALA A 243 -2.22 10.28 -1.18
CA ALA A 243 -1.34 11.31 -0.66
C ALA A 243 -2.09 12.58 -0.21
N ARG A 244 -3.09 13.03 -0.97
CA ARG A 244 -3.92 14.19 -0.58
C ARG A 244 -4.74 13.93 0.68
N ALA A 245 -5.11 12.67 0.96
CA ALA A 245 -5.83 12.30 2.18
C ALA A 245 -4.91 12.32 3.42
N PHE A 246 -3.67 11.85 3.29
CA PHE A 246 -2.70 11.77 4.40
C PHE A 246 -1.99 13.10 4.68
N GLU A 247 -1.65 13.87 3.64
CA GLU A 247 -0.83 15.08 3.76
C GLU A 247 -1.33 16.06 4.85
N PRO A 248 -2.64 16.34 5.00
CA PRO A 248 -3.09 17.35 5.96
C PRO A 248 -2.73 17.03 7.42
N ALA A 249 -2.55 15.74 7.73
CA ALA A 249 -2.16 15.24 9.05
C ALA A 249 -0.64 15.24 9.29
N LEU A 250 0.18 15.53 8.27
CA LEU A 250 1.61 15.67 8.44
C LEU A 250 1.96 16.92 9.27
N PRO A 251 3.09 16.90 9.99
CA PRO A 251 3.64 18.08 10.63
C PRO A 251 3.77 19.24 9.64
N LYS A 252 3.38 20.45 10.05
CA LYS A 252 3.51 21.64 9.21
C LYS A 252 4.96 22.03 9.03
N ASP A 253 5.28 22.53 7.84
CA ASP A 253 6.57 23.14 7.58
C ASP A 253 6.61 24.46 8.35
N ARG A 254 7.50 24.54 9.35
CA ARG A 254 7.72 25.76 10.15
C ARG A 254 8.69 26.70 9.45
#